data_AF-A0A8W8NZY6-F1
#
_entry.id   AF-A0A8W8NZY6-F1
#
_cell.length_a   1.000
_cell.length_b   1.000
_cell.length_c   1.000
_cell.angle_alpha   90.00
_cell.angle_beta   90.00
_cell.angle_gamma   90.00
#
_symmetry.space_group_name_H-M   'P 1'
#
loop_
_entity.id
_entity.type
_entity.pdbx_description
1 polymer ?
#
loop_
_entity_poly.entity_id
_entity_poly.type
_entity_poly.pdbx_seq_one_letter_code
_entity_poly.pdbx_strand_id
1 'polypeptide(L)'
;MDDSNYHLEDIPLVMDIRPYMFEPPAECVNQENSPQSSEESESDTEDNPGHRRNGTNWCECGSCEVMPTEAECICCSEIPVIDHIRDSFGIECITQHQTFIDNRLNIRVLEVSLYDYIQSDGPIDDNEPINE
;
A
#
# COMPACT_ATOMS: atom_id res chain seq x y z
N MET A 1 6.83 -24.67 49.32
CA MET A 1 6.20 -24.52 48.00
C MET A 1 4.75 -24.16 48.27
N ASP A 2 4.39 -22.90 48.05
CA ASP A 2 3.02 -22.41 48.15
C ASP A 2 2.47 -22.45 46.71
N ASP A 3 1.81 -23.55 46.36
CA ASP A 3 1.14 -23.70 45.07
C ASP A 3 -0.20 -22.97 45.14
N SER A 4 -0.16 -21.65 44.90
CA SER A 4 -1.36 -20.85 44.64
C SER A 4 -1.93 -21.25 43.28
N ASN A 5 -2.69 -22.34 43.28
CA ASN A 5 -3.52 -22.77 42.17
C ASN A 5 -4.71 -21.80 42.07
N TYR A 6 -4.56 -20.74 41.27
CA TYR A 6 -5.65 -19.84 40.93
C TYR A 6 -6.74 -20.65 40.21
N HIS A 7 -7.81 -20.95 40.94
CA HIS A 7 -8.93 -21.74 40.47
C HIS A 7 -9.63 -20.99 39.32
N LEU A 8 -9.49 -21.53 38.12
CA LEU A 8 -9.99 -20.98 36.85
C LEU A 8 -11.53 -21.00 36.74
N GLU A 9 -12.25 -21.04 37.85
CA GLU A 9 -13.73 -21.03 37.88
C GLU A 9 -14.32 -19.70 38.38
N ASP A 10 -13.48 -18.74 38.76
CA ASP A 10 -13.92 -17.38 39.14
C ASP A 10 -13.97 -16.41 37.94
N ILE A 11 -13.74 -16.87 36.71
CA ILE A 11 -13.92 -16.05 35.50
C ILE A 11 -15.39 -16.15 35.08
N PRO A 12 -16.17 -15.05 35.07
CA PRO A 12 -17.56 -15.09 34.63
C PRO A 12 -17.62 -15.55 33.17
N LEU A 13 -18.17 -16.74 32.92
CA LEU A 13 -18.28 -17.38 31.60
C LEU A 13 -19.28 -16.71 30.64
N VAL A 14 -19.82 -15.53 31.00
CA VAL A 14 -20.72 -14.76 30.15
C VAL A 14 -20.19 -13.34 30.02
N MET A 15 -19.14 -13.19 29.22
CA MET A 15 -18.89 -11.92 28.54
C MET A 15 -19.76 -11.93 27.27
N ASP A 16 -20.78 -11.07 27.26
CA ASP A 16 -21.73 -10.90 26.17
C ASP A 16 -21.01 -10.13 25.03
N ILE A 17 -20.19 -10.84 24.25
CA ILE A 17 -19.42 -10.26 23.14
C ILE A 17 -20.40 -9.88 22.03
N ARG A 18 -20.76 -8.60 21.98
CA ARG A 18 -21.57 -8.05 20.90
C ARG A 18 -20.66 -7.67 19.74
N PRO A 19 -21.12 -7.87 18.48
CA PRO A 19 -20.44 -7.35 17.31
C PRO A 19 -20.18 -5.84 17.45
N TYR A 20 -19.13 -5.36 16.77
CA TYR A 20 -18.79 -3.95 16.71
C TYR A 20 -20.02 -3.12 16.28
N MET A 21 -20.51 -2.29 17.21
CA MET A 21 -21.77 -1.52 17.09
C MET A 21 -21.55 -0.06 16.69
N PHE A 22 -20.40 0.27 16.09
CA PHE A 22 -20.09 1.64 15.72
C PHE A 22 -20.10 1.81 14.20
N GLU A 23 -21.26 2.16 13.65
CA GLU A 23 -21.36 2.72 12.31
C GLU A 23 -21.20 4.24 12.41
N PRO A 24 -20.24 4.86 11.70
CA PRO A 24 -20.13 6.30 11.61
C PRO A 24 -21.44 6.90 11.08
N PRO A 25 -21.90 8.06 11.60
CA PRO A 25 -23.07 8.72 11.04
C PRO A 25 -22.82 9.05 9.58
N ALA A 26 -23.74 8.65 8.70
CA ALA A 26 -23.71 9.05 7.30
C ALA A 26 -23.78 10.58 7.22
N GLU A 27 -22.80 11.20 6.57
CA GLU A 27 -22.86 12.62 6.25
C GLU A 27 -24.06 12.86 5.32
N CYS A 28 -25.04 13.61 5.80
CA CYS A 28 -26.11 14.11 4.97
C CYS A 28 -25.53 15.12 3.97
N VAL A 29 -25.33 14.68 2.73
CA VAL A 29 -25.04 15.57 1.61
C VAL A 29 -26.30 16.41 1.38
N ASN A 30 -26.27 17.64 1.86
CA ASN A 30 -27.27 18.65 1.51
C ASN A 30 -27.17 18.93 0.01
N GLN A 31 -28.08 18.34 -0.77
CA GLN A 31 -28.34 18.77 -2.15
C GLN A 31 -29.05 20.12 -2.11
N GLU A 32 -28.27 21.19 -2.05
CA GLU A 32 -28.73 22.54 -2.37
C GLU A 32 -28.22 22.89 -3.77
N ASN A 33 -29.15 22.84 -4.72
CA ASN A 33 -28.95 23.26 -6.09
C ASN A 33 -28.94 24.80 -6.18
N SER A 34 -27.87 25.40 -6.70
CA SER A 34 -27.98 26.69 -7.40
C SER A 34 -26.84 26.92 -8.40
N PRO A 35 -27.16 27.38 -9.63
CA PRO A 35 -26.19 27.57 -10.70
C PRO A 35 -25.66 29.01 -10.72
N GLN A 36 -24.36 29.22 -10.93
CA GLN A 36 -23.90 30.36 -11.74
C GLN A 36 -22.41 30.32 -12.10
N SER A 37 -22.16 30.73 -13.35
CA SER A 37 -21.03 31.51 -13.86
C SER A 37 -19.62 30.93 -13.84
N SER A 38 -19.25 30.50 -15.05
CA SER A 38 -17.94 30.60 -15.67
C SER A 38 -17.13 31.84 -15.27
N GLU A 39 -15.92 31.60 -14.75
CA GLU A 39 -14.75 32.45 -15.00
C GLU A 39 -13.59 31.53 -15.34
N GLU A 40 -12.97 31.80 -16.48
CA GLU A 40 -11.89 31.02 -17.05
C GLU A 40 -10.62 31.25 -16.24
N SER A 41 -10.05 30.17 -15.76
CA SER A 41 -8.68 30.12 -15.27
C SER A 41 -8.05 28.91 -15.94
N GLU A 42 -7.33 29.19 -17.02
CA GLU A 42 -6.39 28.26 -17.64
C GLU A 42 -5.27 27.98 -16.62
N SER A 43 -5.55 27.10 -15.66
CA SER A 43 -4.51 26.31 -15.03
C SER A 43 -4.38 25.06 -15.87
N ASP A 44 -3.44 25.09 -16.82
CA ASP A 44 -2.85 23.89 -17.41
C ASP A 44 -2.20 23.05 -16.29
N THR A 45 -3.03 22.35 -15.55
CA THR A 45 -2.69 21.05 -15.00
C THR A 45 -3.62 20.08 -15.67
N GLU A 46 -3.45 19.94 -16.99
CA GLU A 46 -3.90 18.74 -17.67
C GLU A 46 -3.12 17.56 -17.08
N ASP A 47 -3.72 16.91 -16.10
CA ASP A 47 -3.45 15.51 -15.77
C ASP A 47 -3.91 14.68 -16.98
N ASN A 48 -3.17 14.81 -18.07
CA ASN A 48 -3.36 14.03 -19.26
C ASN A 48 -2.76 12.64 -18.98
N PRO A 49 -3.58 11.57 -18.93
CA PRO A 49 -3.11 10.22 -18.60
C PRO A 49 -2.08 9.64 -19.61
N GLY A 50 -1.81 10.36 -20.70
CA GLY A 50 -0.71 10.03 -21.60
C GLY A 50 0.67 10.49 -21.11
N HIS A 51 0.75 11.52 -20.26
CA HIS A 51 1.98 12.32 -20.14
C HIS A 51 3.13 11.55 -19.47
N ARG A 52 2.84 10.72 -18.47
CA ARG A 52 3.87 9.96 -17.75
C ARG A 52 4.53 8.88 -18.60
N ARG A 53 3.90 8.49 -19.73
CA ARG A 53 4.47 7.55 -20.70
C ARG A 53 5.39 8.20 -21.72
N ASN A 54 5.48 9.53 -21.74
CA ASN A 54 6.29 10.29 -22.68
C ASN A 54 7.66 10.71 -22.11
N GLY A 55 8.01 10.29 -20.90
CA GLY A 55 9.29 10.57 -20.27
C GLY A 55 9.27 10.31 -18.78
N THR A 56 10.33 10.72 -18.09
CA THR A 56 10.53 10.52 -16.65
C THR A 56 10.54 11.84 -15.88
N ASN A 57 9.87 12.88 -16.39
CA ASN A 57 9.75 14.20 -15.74
C ASN A 57 9.06 14.13 -14.36
N TRP A 58 8.23 13.12 -14.13
CA TRP A 58 7.59 12.82 -12.85
C TRP A 58 8.53 12.13 -11.84
N CYS A 59 9.70 11.66 -12.28
CA CYS A 59 10.64 10.97 -11.40
C CYS A 59 11.53 11.96 -10.65
N GLU A 60 11.53 11.87 -9.32
CA GLU A 60 12.42 12.66 -8.46
C GLU A 60 13.61 11.85 -7.92
N CYS A 61 13.55 10.52 -7.97
CA CYS A 61 14.62 9.65 -7.45
C CYS A 61 15.73 9.35 -8.47
N GLY A 62 15.57 9.80 -9.72
CA GLY A 62 16.54 9.63 -10.81
C GLY A 62 16.73 8.21 -11.33
N SER A 63 15.95 7.24 -10.86
CA SER A 63 16.12 5.81 -11.18
C SER A 63 14.91 5.17 -11.88
N CYS A 64 13.82 5.92 -12.11
CA CYS A 64 12.63 5.37 -12.75
C CYS A 64 12.76 5.33 -14.28
N GLU A 65 12.03 4.41 -14.89
CA GLU A 65 11.88 4.28 -16.34
C GLU A 65 10.40 4.34 -16.72
N VAL A 66 10.12 4.60 -18.00
CA VAL A 66 8.74 4.57 -18.51
C VAL A 66 8.27 3.12 -18.62
N MET A 67 7.13 2.83 -17.99
CA MET A 67 6.52 1.50 -17.96
C MET A 67 5.41 1.35 -19.02
N PRO A 68 4.97 0.11 -19.33
CA PRO A 68 3.96 -0.15 -20.35
C PRO A 68 2.64 0.57 -20.10
N THR A 69 2.19 0.61 -18.85
CA THR A 69 0.99 1.33 -18.42
C THR A 69 1.32 2.59 -17.63
N GLU A 70 0.39 3.53 -17.61
CA GLU A 70 0.56 4.75 -16.83
C GLU A 70 0.57 4.48 -15.32
N ALA A 71 -0.28 3.55 -14.86
CA ALA A 71 -0.36 3.18 -13.45
C ALA A 71 0.98 2.63 -12.90
N GLU A 72 1.82 2.05 -13.77
CA GLU A 72 3.15 1.58 -13.42
C GLU A 72 4.23 2.70 -13.46
N CYS A 73 3.93 3.86 -14.04
CA CYS A 73 4.83 5.03 -14.08
C CYS A 73 4.76 5.83 -12.77
N ILE A 74 5.23 5.21 -11.68
CA ILE A 74 5.21 5.74 -10.31
C ILE A 74 6.63 5.84 -9.71
N CYS A 75 6.93 6.97 -9.07
CA CYS A 75 8.20 7.18 -8.39
C CYS A 75 8.14 6.68 -6.94
N CYS A 76 9.27 6.19 -6.41
CA CYS A 76 9.35 5.82 -5.00
C CYS A 76 9.08 6.99 -4.03
N SER A 77 9.25 8.25 -4.48
CA SER A 77 8.90 9.45 -3.72
C SER A 77 7.39 9.71 -3.64
N GLU A 78 6.60 9.19 -4.58
CA GLU A 78 5.15 9.37 -4.58
C GLU A 78 4.45 8.46 -3.56
N ILE A 79 5.16 7.47 -3.01
CA ILE A 79 4.63 6.53 -2.03
C ILE A 79 5.02 7.02 -0.63
N PRO A 80 4.07 7.53 0.20
CA PRO A 80 4.40 8.28 1.42
C PRO A 80 5.28 7.51 2.42
N VAL A 81 5.05 6.20 2.57
CA VAL A 81 5.84 5.35 3.47
C VAL A 81 7.27 5.20 2.97
N ILE A 82 7.46 5.12 1.65
CA ILE A 82 8.78 4.95 1.03
C ILE A 82 9.53 6.28 1.03
N ASP A 83 8.84 7.39 0.76
CA ASP A 83 9.44 8.73 0.82
C ASP A 83 9.95 9.05 2.24
N HIS A 84 9.17 8.70 3.27
CA HIS A 84 9.63 8.81 4.65
C HIS A 84 10.91 7.98 4.93
N ILE A 85 11.04 6.78 4.35
CA ILE A 85 12.26 5.97 4.47
C ILE A 85 13.44 6.67 3.78
N ARG A 86 13.21 7.23 2.58
CA ARG A 86 14.20 8.00 1.84
C ARG A 86 14.77 9.13 2.69
N ASP A 87 13.89 9.94 3.26
CA ASP A 87 14.25 11.07 4.11
C ASP A 87 14.95 10.63 5.40
N SER A 88 14.41 9.61 6.07
CA SER A 88 14.94 9.10 7.34
C SER A 88 16.36 8.55 7.21
N PHE A 89 16.68 7.92 6.07
CA PHE A 89 17.98 7.30 5.82
C PHE A 89 18.89 8.13 4.91
N GLY A 90 18.42 9.29 4.43
CA GLY A 90 19.19 10.21 3.59
C GLY A 90 19.63 9.59 2.26
N ILE A 91 18.78 8.77 1.65
CA ILE A 91 19.02 8.13 0.35
C ILE A 91 18.17 8.81 -0.73
N GLU A 92 18.55 8.67 -1.99
CA GLU A 92 17.83 9.31 -3.11
C GLU A 92 16.72 8.41 -3.68
N CYS A 93 16.93 7.09 -3.62
CA CYS A 93 16.05 6.08 -4.17
C CYS A 93 15.94 4.88 -3.22
N ILE A 94 14.76 4.27 -3.12
CA ILE A 94 14.52 3.13 -2.24
C ILE A 94 15.42 1.91 -2.56
N THR A 95 15.90 1.81 -3.80
CA THR A 95 16.81 0.74 -4.23
C THR A 95 18.17 0.80 -3.53
N GLN A 96 18.55 1.95 -2.97
CA GLN A 96 19.77 2.14 -2.19
C GLN A 96 19.61 1.69 -0.73
N HIS A 97 18.38 1.47 -0.25
CA HIS A 97 18.12 1.08 1.12
C HIS A 97 18.57 -0.37 1.36
N GLN A 98 19.28 -0.63 2.47
CA GLN A 98 19.83 -1.95 2.75
C GLN A 98 18.75 -3.04 2.82
N THR A 99 17.58 -2.75 3.40
CA THR A 99 16.47 -3.73 3.44
C THR A 99 15.95 -4.07 2.05
N PHE A 100 15.98 -3.13 1.10
CA PHE A 100 15.59 -3.44 -0.28
C PHE A 100 16.57 -4.43 -0.90
N ILE A 101 17.87 -4.18 -0.75
CA ILE A 101 18.94 -5.06 -1.24
C ILE A 101 18.82 -6.46 -0.60
N ASP A 102 18.71 -6.51 0.73
CA ASP A 102 18.70 -7.75 1.49
C ASP A 102 17.47 -8.62 1.23
N ASN A 103 16.30 -8.01 0.95
CA ASN A 103 15.04 -8.76 0.82
C ASN A 103 14.56 -8.92 -0.62
N ARG A 104 14.82 -7.94 -1.50
CA ARG A 104 14.34 -7.96 -2.89
C ARG A 104 15.38 -8.45 -3.88
N LEU A 105 16.68 -8.30 -3.59
CA LEU A 105 17.76 -8.71 -4.50
C LEU A 105 18.46 -10.00 -4.04
N ASN A 106 18.19 -10.48 -2.82
CA ASN A 106 18.79 -11.70 -2.31
C ASN A 106 18.01 -12.94 -2.75
N ILE A 107 18.58 -13.70 -3.69
CA ILE A 107 17.95 -14.91 -4.24
C ILE A 107 17.61 -15.95 -3.18
N ARG A 108 18.40 -16.06 -2.10
CA ARG A 108 18.14 -17.04 -1.03
C ARG A 108 16.92 -16.65 -0.19
N VAL A 109 16.71 -15.36 0.02
CA VAL A 109 15.50 -14.86 0.70
C VAL A 109 14.28 -15.15 -0.16
N LEU A 110 14.34 -14.84 -1.46
CA LEU A 110 13.23 -15.12 -2.38
C LEU A 110 12.91 -16.61 -2.51
N GLU A 111 13.93 -17.48 -2.54
CA GLU A 111 13.79 -18.94 -2.59
C GLU A 111 13.09 -19.48 -1.34
N VAL A 112 13.49 -19.01 -0.15
CA VAL A 112 12.83 -19.39 1.11
C VAL A 112 11.38 -18.91 1.14
N SER A 113 11.12 -17.66 0.76
CA SER A 113 9.74 -17.11 0.69
C SER A 113 8.87 -17.89 -0.30
N LEU A 114 9.41 -18.32 -1.43
CA LEU A 114 8.69 -19.15 -2.39
C LEU A 114 8.36 -20.53 -1.80
N TYR A 115 9.31 -21.18 -1.13
CA TYR A 115 9.05 -22.47 -0.50
C TYR A 115 8.03 -22.41 0.63
N ASP A 116 8.01 -21.30 1.38
CA ASP A 116 7.00 -21.05 2.40
C ASP A 116 5.62 -20.93 1.76
N TYR A 117 5.50 -20.11 0.73
CA TYR A 117 4.26 -19.96 -0.05
C TYR A 117 3.76 -21.29 -0.65
N ILE A 118 4.64 -22.08 -1.25
CA ILE A 118 4.25 -23.39 -1.83
C ILE A 118 3.74 -24.35 -0.76
N GLN A 119 4.29 -24.29 0.46
CA GLN A 119 3.86 -25.12 1.58
C GLN A 119 2.51 -24.70 2.15
N SER A 120 2.22 -23.39 2.18
CA SER A 120 0.95 -22.86 2.71
C SER A 120 -0.19 -22.90 1.70
N ASP A 121 0.07 -22.49 0.46
CA ASP A 121 -0.96 -22.18 -0.54
C ASP A 121 -1.00 -23.21 -1.69
N GLY A 122 0.07 -24.01 -1.85
CA GLY A 122 0.20 -25.02 -2.89
C GLY A 122 1.09 -24.59 -4.06
N PRO A 123 1.34 -25.48 -5.02
CA PRO A 123 2.15 -25.16 -6.20
C PRO A 123 1.46 -24.08 -7.05
N ILE A 124 2.26 -23.16 -7.61
CA ILE A 124 1.79 -22.23 -8.64
C ILE A 124 1.38 -23.08 -9.85
N ASP A 125 0.08 -23.22 -10.07
CA ASP A 125 -0.44 -23.83 -11.29
C ASP A 125 -0.43 -22.78 -12.40
N ASP A 126 0.03 -23.15 -13.59
CA ASP A 126 0.05 -22.26 -14.77
C ASP A 126 -1.38 -21.82 -15.20
N ASN A 127 -2.43 -22.36 -14.56
CA ASN A 127 -3.83 -21.99 -14.78
C ASN A 127 -4.36 -20.92 -13.79
N GLU A 128 -3.52 -20.34 -12.93
CA GLU A 128 -3.96 -19.24 -12.06
C GLU A 128 -4.38 -18.03 -12.93
N PRO A 129 -5.61 -17.51 -12.77
CA PRO A 129 -6.06 -16.39 -13.58
C PRO A 129 -5.16 -15.19 -13.33
N ILE A 130 -4.69 -14.57 -14.41
CA ILE A 130 -4.04 -13.25 -14.35
C ILE A 130 -5.07 -12.31 -13.73
N ASN A 131 -4.82 -11.83 -12.51
CA ASN A 131 -5.63 -10.76 -11.94
C ASN A 131 -5.45 -9.51 -12.83
N GLU A 132 -6.48 -9.22 -13.63
CA GLU A 132 -6.63 -7.99 -14.41
C GLU A 132 -6.91 -6.77 -13.52
#